data_AF-A0A2V1CHZ7-F1
#
_entry.id   AF-A0A2V1CHZ7-F1
#
_cell.length_a   1.000
_cell.length_b   1.000
_cell.length_c   1.000
_cell.angle_alpha   90.00
_cell.angle_beta   90.00
_cell.angle_gamma   90.00
#
_symmetry.space_group_name_H-M   'P 1'
#
loop_
_entity.id
_entity.type
_entity.pdbx_description
1 polymer ?
#
loop_
_entity_poly.entity_id
_entity_poly.type
_entity_poly.pdbx_seq_one_letter_code
_entity_poly.pdbx_strand_id
1 'polypeptide(L)'
;ISLPDDDPEIFTILLNIVHGQVRQVPPEVSVKIMTGLSILVDKYQWHEIIELYVKLWMPKLKDSFPTEFTPAVPSWISISWVFRLSAEFQHVTKLAQLESCGPLDNGQSLPIPAYIIDQIEDHRQEGITSLLAAITKIINKFNNAEVACRSNFDNAAEKKRYACDAMIVGTLLKSAVKNGLWPLPELPYPDWSIERVANGLRNLELMAMCDETFQHWNRNKPKPAHGWTDWLLDEAKRVEETCEGLVLDEPK
;
A
#
# COMPACT_ATOMS: atom_id res chain seq x y z
N ILE A 1 -6.95 -36.66 25.74
CA ILE A 1 -7.56 -35.36 25.34
C ILE A 1 -7.59 -35.36 23.82
N SER A 2 -8.74 -35.09 23.19
CA SER A 2 -8.86 -34.99 21.74
C SER A 2 -8.72 -33.52 21.36
N LEU A 3 -7.90 -33.22 20.34
CA LEU A 3 -7.63 -31.86 19.83
C LEU A 3 -8.01 -31.82 18.34
N PRO A 4 -9.30 -31.83 17.99
CA PRO A 4 -9.75 -31.98 16.61
C PRO A 4 -9.46 -30.76 15.72
N ASP A 5 -9.22 -29.59 16.32
CA ASP A 5 -8.97 -28.34 15.60
C ASP A 5 -7.48 -28.09 15.31
N ASP A 6 -6.58 -28.91 15.86
CA ASP A 6 -5.14 -28.74 15.68
C ASP A 6 -4.65 -29.63 14.53
N ASP A 7 -3.89 -29.04 13.61
CA ASP A 7 -3.24 -29.81 12.55
C ASP A 7 -2.26 -30.83 13.18
N PRO A 8 -2.47 -32.14 12.98
CA PRO A 8 -1.68 -33.17 13.64
C PRO A 8 -0.22 -33.20 13.20
N GLU A 9 0.08 -32.78 11.96
CA GLU A 9 1.46 -32.68 11.46
C GLU A 9 2.20 -31.58 12.21
N ILE A 10 1.60 -30.39 12.29
CA ILE A 10 2.19 -29.22 12.96
C ILE A 10 2.33 -29.47 14.47
N PHE A 11 1.29 -30.04 15.09
CA PHE A 11 1.32 -30.34 16.52
C PHE A 11 2.38 -31.39 16.85
N THR A 12 2.61 -32.38 15.97
CA THR A 12 3.70 -33.36 16.13
C THR A 12 5.07 -32.69 16.14
N ILE A 13 5.31 -31.70 15.26
CA ILE A 13 6.55 -30.93 15.25
C ILE A 13 6.75 -30.22 16.60
N LEU A 14 5.71 -29.54 17.11
CA LEU A 14 5.78 -28.87 18.41
C LEU A 14 6.07 -29.83 19.56
N LEU A 15 5.41 -30.99 19.60
CA LEU A 15 5.66 -32.00 20.63
C LEU A 15 7.08 -32.56 20.55
N ASN A 16 7.60 -32.82 19.35
CA ASN A 16 8.99 -33.26 19.19
C ASN A 16 9.97 -32.23 19.76
N ILE A 17 9.68 -30.94 19.57
CA ILE A 17 10.47 -29.85 20.17
C ILE A 17 10.35 -29.86 21.71
N VAL A 18 9.12 -29.86 22.24
CA VAL A 18 8.83 -29.86 23.70
C VAL A 18 9.50 -31.04 24.40
N HIS A 19 9.49 -32.22 23.78
CA HIS A 19 10.09 -33.44 24.32
C HIS A 19 11.60 -33.57 24.06
N GLY A 20 12.24 -32.58 23.42
CA GLY A 20 13.68 -32.61 23.12
C GLY A 20 14.07 -33.68 22.10
N GLN A 21 13.13 -34.13 21.26
CA GLN A 21 13.36 -35.15 20.23
C GLN A 21 13.97 -34.53 18.98
N VAL A 22 15.14 -33.89 19.11
CA VAL A 22 15.78 -33.07 18.06
C VAL A 22 15.90 -33.79 16.72
N ARG A 23 16.18 -35.10 16.71
CA ARG A 23 16.30 -35.90 15.47
C ARG A 23 14.98 -36.04 14.69
N GLN A 24 13.84 -35.81 15.34
CA GLN A 24 12.51 -35.88 14.75
C GLN A 24 11.98 -34.50 14.34
N VAL A 25 12.71 -33.43 14.64
CA VAL A 25 12.34 -32.07 14.21
C VAL A 25 12.89 -31.85 12.79
N PRO A 26 12.06 -31.40 11.83
CA PRO A 26 12.53 -31.13 10.47
C PRO A 26 13.68 -30.12 10.46
N PRO A 27 14.72 -30.33 9.63
CA PRO A 27 15.82 -29.36 9.49
C PRO A 27 15.36 -28.05 8.85
N GLU A 28 14.26 -28.08 8.10
CA GLU A 28 13.68 -26.98 7.35
C GLU A 28 12.17 -27.16 7.29
N VAL A 29 11.43 -26.06 7.16
CA VAL A 29 9.96 -26.07 7.04
C VAL A 29 9.50 -25.17 5.91
N SER A 30 8.29 -25.42 5.39
CA SER A 30 7.64 -24.56 4.41
C SER A 30 6.92 -23.39 5.09
N VAL A 31 6.57 -22.34 4.33
CA VAL A 31 5.74 -21.22 4.83
C VAL A 31 4.41 -21.73 5.38
N LYS A 32 3.81 -22.75 4.75
CA LYS A 32 2.58 -23.39 5.24
C LYS A 32 2.76 -23.99 6.64
N ILE A 33 3.85 -24.75 6.85
CA ILE A 33 4.15 -25.32 8.18
C ILE A 33 4.42 -24.20 9.19
N MET A 34 5.19 -23.18 8.81
CA MET A 34 5.50 -22.05 9.68
C MET A 34 4.26 -21.24 10.08
N THR A 35 3.28 -21.13 9.18
CA THR A 35 1.97 -20.50 9.45
C THR A 35 1.15 -21.35 10.41
N GLY A 36 1.13 -22.67 10.23
CA GLY A 36 0.49 -23.56 11.20
C GLY A 36 1.14 -23.45 12.59
N LEU A 37 2.48 -23.37 12.62
CA LEU A 37 3.23 -23.18 13.86
C LEU A 37 2.88 -21.84 14.53
N SER A 38 2.75 -20.74 13.78
CA SER A 38 2.37 -19.45 14.38
C SER A 38 0.99 -19.52 15.04
N ILE A 39 0.01 -20.18 14.42
CA ILE A 39 -1.33 -20.40 15.00
C ILE A 39 -1.25 -21.16 16.32
N LEU A 40 -0.56 -22.31 16.34
CA LEU A 40 -0.50 -23.16 17.54
C LEU A 40 0.36 -22.56 18.64
N VAL A 41 1.47 -21.91 18.29
CA VAL A 41 2.35 -21.24 19.26
C VAL A 41 1.63 -20.10 19.96
N ASP A 42 0.86 -19.30 19.22
CA ASP A 42 0.01 -18.26 19.79
C ASP A 42 -1.10 -18.88 20.68
N LYS A 43 -1.81 -19.89 20.17
CA LYS A 43 -2.87 -20.59 20.93
C LYS A 43 -2.39 -21.14 22.27
N TYR A 44 -1.23 -21.80 22.30
CA TYR A 44 -0.68 -22.47 23.49
C TYR A 44 0.33 -21.61 24.27
N GLN A 45 0.64 -20.41 23.78
CA GLN A 45 1.61 -19.49 24.39
C GLN A 45 3.03 -20.09 24.53
N TRP A 46 3.46 -20.88 23.53
CA TRP A 46 4.74 -21.61 23.54
C TRP A 46 5.87 -20.90 22.79
N HIS A 47 5.89 -19.57 22.84
CA HIS A 47 6.83 -18.73 22.09
C HIS A 47 8.31 -19.08 22.35
N GLU A 48 8.69 -19.27 23.62
CA GLU A 48 10.09 -19.54 24.00
C GLU A 48 10.59 -20.90 23.50
N ILE A 49 9.72 -21.91 23.46
CA ILE A 49 10.09 -23.30 23.15
C ILE A 49 10.55 -23.45 21.70
N ILE A 50 9.97 -22.67 20.80
CA ILE A 50 10.23 -22.75 19.36
C ILE A 50 11.29 -21.75 18.89
N GLU A 51 11.69 -20.78 19.71
CA GLU A 51 12.51 -19.63 19.30
C GLU A 51 13.80 -20.06 18.57
N LEU A 52 14.49 -21.09 19.07
CA LEU A 52 15.70 -21.63 18.45
C LEU A 52 15.43 -22.17 17.03
N TYR A 53 14.30 -22.86 16.86
CA TYR A 53 13.93 -23.47 15.58
C TYR A 53 13.44 -22.42 14.57
N VAL A 54 12.77 -21.36 15.04
CA VAL A 54 12.47 -20.21 14.18
C VAL A 54 13.75 -19.61 13.61
N LYS A 55 14.76 -19.37 14.45
CA LYS A 55 16.08 -18.86 14.01
C LYS A 55 16.76 -19.82 13.03
N LEU A 56 16.62 -21.13 13.23
CA LEU A 56 17.16 -22.16 12.34
C LEU A 56 16.48 -22.16 10.96
N TRP A 57 15.16 -22.07 10.90
CA TRP A 57 14.39 -22.21 9.66
C TRP A 57 14.28 -20.92 8.84
N MET A 58 14.39 -19.76 9.49
CA MET A 58 14.17 -18.46 8.85
C MET A 58 15.05 -18.20 7.61
N PRO A 59 16.36 -18.53 7.59
CA PRO A 59 17.21 -18.26 6.43
C PRO A 59 16.66 -18.85 5.13
N LYS A 60 16.12 -20.07 5.18
CA LYS A 60 15.55 -20.73 3.99
C LYS A 60 14.13 -20.25 3.68
N LEU A 61 13.31 -20.00 4.71
CA LEU A 61 11.96 -19.45 4.50
C LEU A 61 12.02 -18.11 3.76
N LYS A 62 13.06 -17.31 4.03
CA LYS A 62 13.28 -16.01 3.38
C LYS A 62 13.50 -16.09 1.87
N ASP A 63 13.84 -17.26 1.31
CA ASP A 63 13.89 -17.46 -0.15
C ASP A 63 12.50 -17.26 -0.80
N SER A 64 11.43 -17.38 -0.01
CA SER A 64 10.03 -17.17 -0.42
C SER A 64 9.39 -15.95 0.24
N PHE A 65 10.19 -15.02 0.75
CA PHE A 65 9.70 -13.80 1.39
C PHE A 65 9.03 -12.88 0.34
N PRO A 66 7.80 -12.38 0.60
CA PRO A 66 7.06 -11.60 -0.39
C PRO A 66 7.72 -10.25 -0.65
N THR A 67 7.86 -9.92 -1.93
CA THR A 67 8.26 -8.60 -2.43
C THR A 67 7.09 -7.79 -2.97
N GLU A 68 5.94 -8.42 -3.12
CA GLU A 68 4.67 -7.88 -3.62
C GLU A 68 3.51 -8.50 -2.81
N PHE A 69 2.33 -7.89 -2.89
CA PHE A 69 1.15 -8.36 -2.20
C PHE A 69 0.60 -9.63 -2.86
N THR A 70 0.79 -10.75 -2.17
CA THR A 70 0.33 -12.08 -2.57
C THR A 70 -0.55 -12.69 -1.48
N PRO A 71 -1.28 -13.78 -1.76
CA PRO A 71 -2.00 -14.52 -0.73
C PRO A 71 -1.13 -15.04 0.43
N ALA A 72 0.21 -15.01 0.31
CA ALA A 72 1.13 -15.36 1.38
C ALA A 72 1.41 -14.21 2.37
N VAL A 73 1.07 -12.96 2.04
CA VAL A 73 1.33 -11.79 2.91
C VAL A 73 0.64 -11.92 4.27
N PRO A 74 -0.66 -12.28 4.38
CA PRO A 74 -1.28 -12.51 5.69
C PRO A 74 -0.54 -13.58 6.52
N SER A 75 -0.11 -14.67 5.90
CA SER A 75 0.70 -15.70 6.57
C SER A 75 2.01 -15.12 7.12
N TRP A 76 2.71 -14.30 6.35
CA TRP A 76 3.94 -13.66 6.82
C TRP A 76 3.70 -12.59 7.89
N ILE A 77 2.59 -11.86 7.85
CA ILE A 77 2.18 -10.95 8.95
C ILE A 77 2.01 -11.76 10.22
N SER A 78 1.29 -12.90 10.16
CA SER A 78 1.11 -13.79 11.31
C SER A 78 2.44 -14.35 11.85
N ILE A 79 3.30 -14.89 10.97
CA ILE A 79 4.59 -15.45 11.34
C ILE A 79 5.46 -14.38 12.02
N SER A 80 5.58 -13.21 11.40
CA SER A 80 6.43 -12.14 11.92
C SER A 80 5.87 -11.48 13.18
N TRP A 81 4.54 -11.43 13.33
CA TRP A 81 3.88 -11.02 14.57
C TRP A 81 4.18 -11.97 15.72
N VAL A 82 3.83 -13.25 15.58
CA VAL A 82 3.96 -14.26 16.65
C VAL A 82 5.42 -14.46 17.05
N PHE A 83 6.32 -14.53 16.07
CA PHE A 83 7.75 -14.78 16.34
C PHE A 83 8.60 -13.52 16.48
N ARG A 84 7.97 -12.34 16.58
CA ARG A 84 8.63 -11.06 16.84
C ARG A 84 9.74 -10.70 15.84
N LEU A 85 9.46 -10.90 14.55
CA LEU A 85 10.39 -10.62 13.45
C LEU A 85 10.15 -9.19 12.94
N SER A 86 10.69 -8.19 13.64
CA SER A 86 10.32 -6.78 13.44
C SER A 86 10.53 -6.26 12.01
N ALA A 87 11.66 -6.59 11.38
CA ALA A 87 11.97 -6.12 10.02
C ALA A 87 11.02 -6.74 8.99
N GLU A 88 10.74 -8.04 9.14
CA GLU A 88 9.82 -8.77 8.29
C GLU A 88 8.40 -8.24 8.47
N PHE A 89 7.95 -8.05 9.72
CA PHE A 89 6.63 -7.52 10.06
C PHE A 89 6.40 -6.15 9.45
N GLN A 90 7.36 -5.23 9.63
CA GLN A 90 7.29 -3.90 9.04
C GLN A 90 7.20 -3.96 7.52
N HIS A 91 8.01 -4.79 6.87
CA HIS A 91 7.98 -4.93 5.41
C HIS A 91 6.64 -5.48 4.89
N VAL A 92 6.13 -6.57 5.46
CA VAL A 92 4.90 -7.20 4.94
C VAL A 92 3.64 -6.39 5.24
N THR A 93 3.63 -5.65 6.35
CA THR A 93 2.54 -4.70 6.65
C THR A 93 2.59 -3.47 5.75
N LYS A 94 3.79 -3.01 5.36
CA LYS A 94 3.96 -1.98 4.33
C LYS A 94 3.40 -2.43 2.97
N LEU A 95 3.73 -3.65 2.52
CA LEU A 95 3.15 -4.21 1.29
C LEU A 95 1.62 -4.24 1.37
N ALA A 96 1.08 -4.67 2.52
CA ALA A 96 -0.36 -4.69 2.74
C ALA A 96 -0.99 -3.28 2.68
N GLN A 97 -0.37 -2.26 3.26
CA GLN A 97 -0.86 -0.87 3.18
C GLN A 97 -0.90 -0.36 1.73
N LEU A 98 0.16 -0.63 0.95
CA LEU A 98 0.35 -0.07 -0.39
C LEU A 98 -0.49 -0.77 -1.46
N GLU A 99 -0.52 -2.09 -1.41
CA GLU A 99 -0.93 -2.93 -2.56
C GLU A 99 -2.21 -3.72 -2.30
N SER A 100 -2.68 -3.84 -1.06
CA SER A 100 -3.97 -4.49 -0.80
C SER A 100 -5.11 -3.70 -1.44
N CYS A 101 -6.13 -4.45 -1.89
CA CYS A 101 -7.30 -3.90 -2.57
C CYS A 101 -8.54 -3.86 -1.66
N GLY A 102 -8.35 -4.03 -0.36
CA GLY A 102 -9.42 -4.15 0.63
C GLY A 102 -8.87 -4.61 1.98
N PRO A 103 -9.74 -4.73 3.00
CA PRO A 103 -9.37 -5.29 4.28
C PRO A 103 -8.73 -6.67 4.12
N LEU A 104 -7.69 -6.95 4.90
CA LEU A 104 -7.04 -8.26 4.87
C LEU A 104 -8.02 -9.36 5.29
N ASP A 105 -8.13 -10.39 4.46
CA ASP A 105 -8.91 -11.57 4.80
C ASP A 105 -8.18 -12.38 5.87
N ASN A 106 -8.84 -12.60 7.01
CA ASN A 106 -8.36 -13.46 8.09
C ASN A 106 -8.91 -14.90 8.00
N GLY A 107 -9.27 -15.37 6.80
CA GLY A 107 -9.97 -16.63 6.53
C GLY A 107 -9.34 -17.93 7.06
N GLN A 108 -8.12 -17.89 7.62
CA GLN A 108 -7.48 -19.03 8.32
C GLN A 108 -7.47 -18.90 9.86
N SER A 109 -8.17 -17.90 10.44
CA SER A 109 -8.04 -17.56 11.87
C SER A 109 -6.58 -17.37 12.27
N LEU A 110 -5.83 -16.64 11.44
CA LEU A 110 -4.45 -16.34 11.76
C LEU A 110 -4.40 -15.51 13.05
N PRO A 111 -3.37 -15.71 13.89
CA PRO A 111 -3.15 -14.93 15.11
C PRO A 111 -2.62 -13.52 14.76
N ILE A 112 -3.40 -12.78 13.98
CA ILE A 112 -3.18 -11.37 13.67
C ILE A 112 -4.21 -10.59 14.49
N PRO A 113 -3.78 -9.72 15.41
CA PRO A 113 -4.73 -8.92 16.18
C PRO A 113 -5.61 -8.07 15.26
N ALA A 114 -6.90 -7.96 15.58
CA ALA A 114 -7.85 -7.16 14.79
C ALA A 114 -7.35 -5.72 14.56
N TYR A 115 -6.76 -5.11 15.59
CA TYR A 115 -6.24 -3.73 15.50
C TYR A 115 -5.10 -3.58 14.48
N ILE A 116 -4.35 -4.64 14.17
CA ILE A 116 -3.32 -4.62 13.12
C ILE A 116 -3.98 -4.60 11.74
N ILE A 117 -5.02 -5.39 11.54
CA ILE A 117 -5.81 -5.41 10.30
C ILE A 117 -6.49 -4.05 10.11
N ASP A 118 -7.09 -3.51 11.16
CA ASP A 118 -7.77 -2.21 11.15
C ASP A 118 -6.77 -1.08 10.82
N GLN A 119 -5.58 -1.06 11.44
CA GLN A 119 -4.57 -0.05 11.13
C GLN A 119 -4.08 -0.11 9.68
N ILE A 120 -3.91 -1.31 9.11
CA ILE A 120 -3.51 -1.46 7.70
C ILE A 120 -4.61 -0.89 6.79
N GLU A 121 -5.87 -1.21 7.09
CA GLU A 121 -7.02 -0.73 6.33
C GLU A 121 -7.22 0.79 6.46
N ASP A 122 -7.07 1.36 7.67
CA ASP A 122 -7.16 2.80 7.90
C ASP A 122 -6.10 3.55 7.09
N HIS A 123 -4.84 3.11 7.12
CA HIS A 123 -3.77 3.71 6.31
C HIS A 123 -4.07 3.62 4.81
N ARG A 124 -4.59 2.49 4.35
CA ARG A 124 -4.98 2.31 2.94
C ARG A 124 -6.05 3.31 2.53
N GLN A 125 -7.10 3.46 3.34
CA GLN A 125 -8.21 4.38 3.08
C GLN A 125 -7.74 5.85 3.12
N GLU A 126 -6.92 6.23 4.10
CA GLU A 126 -6.36 7.58 4.22
C GLU A 126 -5.43 7.94 3.06
N GLY A 127 -4.58 6.99 2.64
CA GLY A 127 -3.68 7.16 1.50
C GLY A 127 -4.45 7.38 0.19
N ILE A 128 -5.45 6.53 -0.09
CA ILE A 128 -6.31 6.69 -1.28
C ILE A 128 -7.07 8.03 -1.20
N THR A 129 -7.63 8.38 -0.04
CA THR A 129 -8.31 9.67 0.16
C THR A 129 -7.39 10.84 -0.20
N SER A 130 -6.15 10.81 0.27
CA SER A 130 -5.15 11.86 0.01
C SER A 130 -4.83 12.00 -1.48
N LEU A 131 -4.64 10.88 -2.18
CA LEU A 131 -4.35 10.89 -3.62
C LEU A 131 -5.54 11.39 -4.46
N LEU A 132 -6.76 10.97 -4.13
CA LEU A 132 -7.96 11.45 -4.82
C LEU A 132 -8.25 12.92 -4.51
N ALA A 133 -7.91 13.38 -3.30
CA ALA A 133 -7.95 14.79 -2.93
C ALA A 133 -7.01 15.64 -3.82
N ALA A 134 -5.92 15.06 -4.32
CA ALA A 134 -5.02 15.75 -5.24
C ALA A 134 -5.71 16.09 -6.57
N ILE A 135 -6.49 15.14 -7.12
CA ILE A 135 -7.27 15.35 -8.36
C ILE A 135 -8.34 16.41 -8.13
N THR A 136 -9.11 16.29 -7.04
CA THR A 136 -10.18 17.26 -6.73
C THR A 136 -9.63 18.67 -6.48
N LYS A 137 -8.43 18.79 -5.89
CA LYS A 137 -7.75 20.09 -5.70
C LYS A 137 -7.46 20.78 -7.03
N ILE A 138 -7.03 20.05 -8.05
CA ILE A 138 -6.80 20.62 -9.39
C ILE A 138 -8.13 21.03 -10.04
N ILE A 139 -9.14 20.17 -9.98
CA ILE A 139 -10.49 20.48 -10.49
C ILE A 139 -11.01 21.76 -9.83
N ASN A 140 -10.97 21.83 -8.50
CA ASN A 140 -11.43 23.00 -7.74
C ASN A 140 -10.57 24.23 -8.01
N LYS A 141 -9.29 24.10 -8.38
CA LYS A 141 -8.45 25.26 -8.69
C LYS A 141 -8.90 25.94 -9.99
N PHE A 142 -9.26 25.16 -11.00
CA PHE A 142 -9.49 25.64 -12.36
C PHE A 142 -10.97 25.68 -12.78
N ASN A 143 -11.86 25.01 -12.05
CA ASN A 143 -13.31 25.01 -12.29
C ASN A 143 -14.06 25.98 -11.35
N ASN A 144 -13.48 27.17 -11.12
CA ASN A 144 -14.09 28.24 -10.32
C ASN A 144 -14.55 29.41 -11.20
N ALA A 145 -15.34 30.32 -10.62
CA ALA A 145 -15.76 31.56 -11.28
C ALA A 145 -14.57 32.50 -11.58
N GLU A 146 -13.53 32.47 -10.74
CA GLU A 146 -12.30 33.24 -10.94
C GLU A 146 -11.30 32.48 -11.79
N VAL A 147 -10.71 33.18 -12.76
CA VAL A 147 -9.70 32.62 -13.66
C VAL A 147 -8.36 32.44 -12.92
N ALA A 148 -7.85 31.21 -12.89
CA ALA A 148 -6.62 30.82 -12.21
C ALA A 148 -5.36 31.05 -13.05
N CYS A 149 -5.43 30.86 -14.37
CA CYS A 149 -4.30 31.10 -15.27
C CYS A 149 -3.87 32.57 -15.24
N ARG A 150 -2.58 32.81 -14.93
CA ARG A 150 -1.99 34.17 -14.87
C ARG A 150 -1.07 34.49 -16.05
N SER A 151 -1.00 33.60 -17.04
CA SER A 151 -0.13 33.77 -18.20
C SER A 151 -0.48 35.04 -18.97
N ASN A 152 0.53 35.78 -19.41
CA ASN A 152 0.34 37.05 -20.09
C ASN A 152 0.17 36.85 -21.59
N PHE A 153 -1.06 36.61 -22.02
CA PHE A 153 -1.38 36.56 -23.45
C PHE A 153 -1.43 37.97 -24.04
N ASP A 154 -1.11 38.07 -25.32
CA ASP A 154 -1.12 39.30 -26.12
C ASP A 154 -2.51 39.93 -26.24
N ASN A 155 -3.44 39.23 -26.90
CA ASN A 155 -4.77 39.68 -27.25
C ASN A 155 -5.80 38.78 -26.57
N ALA A 156 -6.91 39.37 -26.13
CA ALA A 156 -8.01 38.66 -25.46
C ALA A 156 -7.54 37.81 -24.25
N ALA A 157 -6.64 38.36 -23.44
CA ALA A 157 -5.96 37.63 -22.38
C ALA A 157 -6.90 36.95 -21.39
N GLU A 158 -8.00 37.59 -21.00
CA GLU A 158 -9.00 37.01 -20.12
C GLU A 158 -9.66 35.76 -20.72
N LYS A 159 -10.13 35.85 -21.98
CA LYS A 159 -10.74 34.71 -22.69
C LYS A 159 -9.76 33.55 -22.87
N LYS A 160 -8.50 33.85 -23.19
CA LYS A 160 -7.45 32.83 -23.35
C LYS A 160 -7.08 32.16 -22.02
N ARG A 161 -7.01 32.92 -20.92
CA ARG A 161 -6.79 32.36 -19.58
C ARG A 161 -7.97 31.48 -19.13
N TYR A 162 -9.20 31.93 -19.36
CA TYR A 162 -10.40 31.10 -19.11
C TYR A 162 -10.36 29.78 -19.90
N ALA A 163 -10.02 29.84 -21.19
CA ALA A 163 -9.89 28.65 -22.02
C ALA A 163 -8.71 27.75 -21.59
N CYS A 164 -7.64 28.33 -21.05
CA CYS A 164 -6.52 27.60 -20.46
C CYS A 164 -6.95 26.78 -19.24
N ASP A 165 -7.71 27.39 -18.32
CA ASP A 165 -8.24 26.71 -17.14
C ASP A 165 -9.17 25.55 -17.54
N ALA A 166 -10.08 25.80 -18.49
CA ALA A 166 -10.98 24.77 -19.02
C ALA A 166 -10.22 23.62 -19.71
N MET A 167 -9.11 23.91 -20.40
CA MET A 167 -8.27 22.90 -21.04
C MET A 167 -7.59 21.99 -20.01
N ILE A 168 -7.09 22.53 -18.91
CA ILE A 168 -6.48 21.73 -17.84
C ILE A 168 -7.51 20.79 -17.22
N VAL A 169 -8.68 21.30 -16.86
CA VAL A 169 -9.76 20.46 -16.30
C VAL A 169 -10.19 19.39 -17.29
N GLY A 170 -10.41 19.77 -18.56
CA GLY A 170 -10.84 18.83 -19.59
C GLY A 170 -9.82 17.73 -19.89
N THR A 171 -8.53 18.06 -19.92
CA THR A 171 -7.45 17.07 -20.15
C THR A 171 -7.22 16.20 -18.92
N LEU A 172 -7.23 16.77 -17.72
CA LEU A 172 -7.19 16.04 -16.45
C LEU A 172 -8.31 14.99 -16.40
N LEU A 173 -9.56 15.38 -16.64
CA LEU A 173 -10.70 14.46 -16.58
C LEU A 173 -10.59 13.35 -17.64
N LYS A 174 -10.22 13.70 -18.88
CA LYS A 174 -10.01 12.70 -19.93
C LYS A 174 -8.90 11.72 -19.58
N SER A 175 -7.79 12.22 -19.03
CA SER A 175 -6.68 11.38 -18.62
C SER A 175 -7.02 10.53 -17.39
N ALA A 176 -7.80 11.06 -16.45
CA ALA A 176 -8.30 10.32 -15.30
C ALA A 176 -9.24 9.18 -15.74
N VAL A 177 -10.12 9.40 -16.72
CA VAL A 177 -10.91 8.33 -17.34
C VAL A 177 -10.02 7.28 -18.00
N LYS A 178 -9.01 7.71 -18.79
CA LYS A 178 -8.04 6.81 -19.45
C LYS A 178 -7.29 5.92 -18.46
N ASN A 179 -6.94 6.46 -17.29
CA ASN A 179 -6.24 5.75 -16.21
C ASN A 179 -7.19 5.05 -15.22
N GLY A 180 -8.49 5.02 -15.50
CA GLY A 180 -9.49 4.35 -14.66
C GLY A 180 -9.69 4.99 -13.29
N LEU A 181 -9.28 6.24 -13.10
CA LEU A 181 -9.45 7.04 -11.88
C LEU A 181 -10.82 7.73 -11.79
N TRP A 182 -11.46 8.00 -12.92
CA TRP A 182 -12.73 8.73 -13.01
C TRP A 182 -13.88 7.82 -13.47
N PRO A 183 -15.08 7.89 -12.85
CA PRO A 183 -15.45 8.74 -11.70
C PRO A 183 -14.65 8.37 -10.45
N LEU A 184 -14.35 9.37 -9.61
CA LEU A 184 -13.62 9.14 -8.37
C LEU A 184 -14.46 8.21 -7.48
N PRO A 185 -13.87 7.16 -6.88
CA PRO A 185 -14.59 6.28 -5.99
C PRO A 185 -14.91 6.98 -4.65
N GLU A 186 -15.88 6.44 -3.92
CA GLU A 186 -16.24 6.88 -2.57
C GLU A 186 -15.76 5.87 -1.53
N LEU A 187 -15.74 6.27 -0.25
CA LEU A 187 -15.39 5.41 0.87
C LEU A 187 -16.47 4.32 1.11
N PRO A 188 -16.09 3.12 1.60
CA PRO A 188 -14.72 2.58 1.60
C PRO A 188 -14.29 2.34 0.14
N TYR A 189 -12.98 2.35 -0.16
CA TYR A 189 -12.49 2.12 -1.54
C TYR A 189 -12.26 0.62 -1.86
N PRO A 190 -13.28 -0.19 -2.23
CA PRO A 190 -13.09 -1.60 -2.56
C PRO A 190 -12.37 -1.76 -3.90
N ASP A 191 -11.50 -2.74 -4.02
CA ASP A 191 -10.76 -3.05 -5.25
C ASP A 191 -9.75 -1.95 -5.67
N TRP A 192 -9.43 -1.03 -4.76
CA TRP A 192 -8.44 0.02 -4.94
C TRP A 192 -7.29 -0.13 -3.95
N SER A 193 -6.07 0.02 -4.44
CA SER A 193 -4.85 0.11 -3.63
C SER A 193 -4.24 1.51 -3.73
N ILE A 194 -3.43 1.89 -2.75
CA ILE A 194 -2.66 3.16 -2.82
C ILE A 194 -1.78 3.15 -4.07
N GLU A 195 -1.07 2.05 -4.32
CA GLU A 195 -0.18 1.89 -5.47
C GLU A 195 -0.91 2.12 -6.80
N ARG A 196 -2.09 1.52 -6.97
CA ARG A 196 -2.91 1.69 -8.19
C ARG A 196 -3.25 3.17 -8.41
N VAL A 197 -3.69 3.87 -7.37
CA VAL A 197 -4.08 5.28 -7.48
C VAL A 197 -2.86 6.16 -7.73
N ALA A 198 -1.76 5.93 -7.00
CA ALA A 198 -0.50 6.66 -7.17
C ALA A 198 0.06 6.51 -8.60
N ASN A 199 0.05 5.30 -9.15
CA ASN A 199 0.43 5.05 -10.54
C ASN A 199 -0.54 5.72 -11.53
N GLY A 200 -1.84 5.73 -11.23
CA GLY A 200 -2.82 6.50 -11.97
C GLY A 200 -2.47 7.98 -12.03
N LEU A 201 -2.12 8.59 -10.88
CA LEU A 201 -1.71 9.99 -10.78
C LEU A 201 -0.46 10.29 -11.62
N ARG A 202 0.54 9.41 -11.59
CA ARG A 202 1.78 9.56 -12.39
C ARG A 202 1.53 9.56 -13.88
N ASN A 203 0.48 8.87 -14.32
CA ASN A 203 0.09 8.75 -15.72
C ASN A 203 -0.93 9.81 -16.17
N LEU A 204 -1.23 10.80 -15.31
CA LEU A 204 -2.11 11.90 -15.68
C LEU A 204 -1.40 12.87 -16.64
N GLU A 205 -2.03 13.07 -17.79
CA GLU A 205 -1.60 13.96 -18.86
C GLU A 205 -2.42 15.25 -18.79
N LEU A 206 -1.82 16.32 -18.27
CA LEU A 206 -2.43 17.64 -18.20
C LEU A 206 -1.86 18.52 -19.30
N MET A 207 -2.71 19.30 -19.96
CA MET A 207 -2.30 20.30 -20.93
C MET A 207 -2.84 21.66 -20.54
N ALA A 208 -1.99 22.69 -20.59
CA ALA A 208 -2.43 24.07 -20.51
C ALA A 208 -2.28 24.75 -21.87
N MET A 209 -3.27 25.55 -22.26
CA MET A 209 -3.24 26.29 -23.53
C MET A 209 -2.02 27.22 -23.64
N CYS A 210 -1.56 27.78 -22.51
CA CYS A 210 -0.38 28.62 -22.49
C CYS A 210 0.90 27.84 -22.84
N ASP A 211 0.97 26.53 -22.58
CA ASP A 211 2.14 25.71 -22.91
C ASP A 211 2.36 25.72 -24.41
N GLU A 212 1.30 25.46 -25.19
CA GLU A 212 1.30 25.47 -26.66
C GLU A 212 1.54 26.89 -27.22
N THR A 213 0.98 27.91 -26.57
CA THR A 213 1.06 29.28 -27.07
C THR A 213 2.46 29.88 -26.93
N PHE A 214 3.20 29.52 -25.88
CA PHE A 214 4.48 30.15 -25.57
C PHE A 214 5.72 29.29 -25.90
N GLN A 215 5.57 28.15 -26.60
CA GLN A 215 6.68 27.21 -26.89
C GLN A 215 7.92 27.86 -27.55
N HIS A 216 7.71 28.92 -28.34
CA HIS A 216 8.73 29.61 -29.12
C HIS A 216 9.41 30.79 -28.39
N TRP A 217 8.97 31.12 -27.16
CA TRP A 217 9.53 32.23 -26.38
C TRP A 217 10.48 31.71 -25.28
N ASN A 218 11.78 31.70 -25.55
CA ASN A 218 12.79 31.10 -24.67
C ASN A 218 13.01 31.78 -23.32
N ARG A 219 12.57 33.03 -23.13
CA ARG A 219 12.88 33.79 -21.89
C ARG A 219 11.96 33.49 -20.72
N ASN A 220 10.76 32.96 -20.95
CA ASN A 220 9.74 32.68 -19.93
C ASN A 220 8.86 31.48 -20.35
N LYS A 221 9.45 30.29 -20.55
CA LYS A 221 8.62 29.10 -20.76
C LYS A 221 7.89 28.77 -19.44
N PRO A 222 6.55 28.85 -19.39
CA PRO A 222 5.81 28.42 -18.20
C PRO A 222 6.12 26.94 -17.92
N LYS A 223 6.05 26.54 -16.64
CA LYS A 223 6.09 25.11 -16.31
C LYS A 223 4.91 24.42 -17.01
N PRO A 224 5.12 23.25 -17.64
CA PRO A 224 4.03 22.50 -18.28
C PRO A 224 2.86 22.32 -17.33
N ALA A 225 1.64 22.55 -17.83
CA ALA A 225 0.41 22.50 -17.06
C ALA A 225 0.48 23.28 -15.74
N HIS A 226 1.14 24.44 -15.73
CA HIS A 226 1.36 25.27 -14.53
C HIS A 226 2.12 24.56 -13.39
N GLY A 227 2.87 23.49 -13.69
CA GLY A 227 3.60 22.69 -12.70
C GLY A 227 2.75 21.65 -11.96
N TRP A 228 1.49 21.47 -12.36
CA TRP A 228 0.62 20.47 -11.73
C TRP A 228 1.03 19.03 -12.01
N THR A 229 1.66 18.77 -13.17
CA THR A 229 2.22 17.45 -13.47
C THR A 229 3.29 17.06 -12.46
N ASP A 230 4.30 17.90 -12.24
CA ASP A 230 5.34 17.66 -11.24
C ASP A 230 4.75 17.52 -9.83
N TRP A 231 3.78 18.39 -9.49
CA TRP A 231 3.13 18.35 -8.19
C TRP A 231 2.37 17.04 -7.93
N LEU A 232 1.70 16.47 -8.95
CA LEU A 232 1.03 15.16 -8.83
C LEU A 232 2.03 14.02 -8.59
N LEU A 233 3.22 14.08 -9.22
CA LEU A 233 4.29 13.10 -9.00
C LEU A 233 4.80 13.18 -7.56
N ASP A 234 5.04 14.39 -7.07
CA ASP A 234 5.47 14.63 -5.69
C ASP A 234 4.42 14.18 -4.68
N GLU A 235 3.13 14.43 -4.96
CA GLU A 235 2.03 14.03 -4.08
C GLU A 235 1.86 12.51 -4.03
N ALA A 236 1.98 11.82 -5.17
CA ALA A 236 1.95 10.36 -5.23
C ALA A 236 3.09 9.75 -4.39
N LYS A 237 4.31 10.28 -4.56
CA LYS A 237 5.47 9.86 -3.78
C LYS A 237 5.31 10.12 -2.29
N ARG A 238 4.80 11.31 -1.92
CA ARG A 238 4.59 11.70 -0.52
C ARG A 238 3.66 10.73 0.22
N VAL A 239 2.58 10.28 -0.42
CA VAL A 239 1.62 9.34 0.20
C VAL A 239 2.21 7.92 0.30
N GLU A 240 2.99 7.47 -0.68
CA GLU A 240 3.67 6.18 -0.55
C GLU A 240 4.72 6.20 0.57
N GLU A 241 5.42 7.32 0.75
CA GLU A 241 6.38 7.50 1.84
C GLU A 241 5.74 7.49 3.23
N THR A 242 4.45 7.81 3.37
CA THR A 242 3.73 7.67 4.65
C THR A 242 3.42 6.21 5.01
N CYS A 243 3.54 5.28 4.04
CA CYS A 243 3.37 3.84 4.28
C CYS A 243 4.72 3.22 4.68
N GLU A 244 5.07 3.33 5.95
CA GLU A 244 6.33 2.79 6.50
C GLU A 244 6.19 1.36 7.03
N GLY A 245 4.98 0.78 7.00
CA GLY A 245 4.65 -0.45 7.69
C GLY A 245 4.46 -0.24 9.19
N LEU A 246 3.90 -1.25 9.85
CA LEU A 246 3.65 -1.22 11.29
C LEU A 246 4.87 -1.72 12.06
N VAL A 247 5.10 -1.17 13.24
CA VAL A 247 6.20 -1.55 14.13
C VAL A 247 5.67 -2.49 15.21
N LEU A 248 6.43 -3.53 15.55
CA LEU A 248 6.09 -4.39 16.69
C LEU A 248 6.31 -3.63 18.00
N ASP A 249 5.32 -3.66 18.88
CA ASP A 249 5.48 -3.16 20.25
C ASP A 249 6.61 -3.93 20.97
N GLU A 250 7.43 -3.22 21.75
CA GLU A 250 8.43 -3.85 22.61
C GLU A 250 7.75 -4.73 23.67
N PRO A 251 8.32 -5.91 24.00
CA PRO A 251 7.78 -6.75 25.05
C PRO A 251 7.85 -6.00 26.40
N LYS A 252 6.73 -6.02 27.14
CA LYS A 252 6.69 -5.61 28.56
C LYS A 252 7.41 -6.61 29.45
#